data_AF-A0A090MRS7-F1
#
_entry.id   AF-A0A090MRS7-F1
#
_cell.length_a   1.000
_cell.length_b   1.000
_cell.length_c   1.000
_cell.angle_alpha   90.00
_cell.angle_beta   90.00
_cell.angle_gamma   90.00
#
_symmetry.space_group_name_H-M   'P 1'
#
loop_
_entity.id
_entity.type
_entity.pdbx_description
1 polymer ?
#
loop_
_entity_poly.entity_id
_entity_poly.type
_entity_poly.pdbx_seq_one_letter_code
_entity_poly.pdbx_strand_id
1 'polypeptide(L)'
;MATDDTRRAIGKVISVAADRFVVELHRGSDNFTVVGFDDVHYVAALGSFVVIPSQTEYVVAEVIGLWEKDPTSGRLSGDGATILDKAGSSKFLELVPVGMLPLPHDGGFRFGVSTFPSLYADALYVLDAELDRIFEVADWQERVPPDGDSTQTRYKALSIGTSVVFKGYDVKAKVDEFFGGHLAVLGNTGSGKSCTVATILQSLFEKRDEMAARGATFLLFDVNGEYRVAFSKLPAPIKRSYLALRPDPGAAPSTPLDVNERPSVFRLPHWFMSVEEWELLLRASERTQQPVLRTALGLTSLFADVTPQTESLRRHILAMCLKEVFGGVSGDSPVSKAHRMVALLDRFGDQKLNKTLLTKHGFNLQYGNFPAGNGTAAFLDELKTFIQDNVAIFGNAVNLPTTLRVRAVSPRPKSDDAQIRELWFKAADDPTELLLPPQPQTPRPGVGGPAKSRGKTNPR
;
A
#
# COMPACT_ATOMS: atom_id res chain seq x y z
N MET A 1 -22.72 -37.97 18.01
CA MET A 1 -22.21 -37.76 16.65
C MET A 1 -23.19 -38.28 15.61
N ALA A 2 -23.40 -39.59 15.45
CA ALA A 2 -24.36 -40.10 14.44
C ALA A 2 -25.83 -39.60 14.57
N THR A 3 -26.30 -39.31 15.79
CA THR A 3 -27.65 -38.76 16.07
C THR A 3 -27.79 -37.26 15.81
N ASP A 4 -26.68 -36.54 15.68
CA ASP A 4 -26.66 -35.09 15.46
C ASP A 4 -26.58 -34.79 13.96
N ASP A 5 -25.72 -35.52 13.23
CA ASP A 5 -25.60 -35.42 11.77
C ASP A 5 -26.90 -35.81 11.05
N THR A 6 -27.66 -36.78 11.58
CA THR A 6 -28.97 -37.14 11.02
C THR A 6 -29.99 -36.01 11.11
N ARG A 7 -29.86 -35.10 12.07
CA ARG A 7 -30.70 -33.90 12.18
C ARG A 7 -30.22 -32.75 11.29
N ARG A 8 -28.94 -32.78 10.92
CA ARG A 8 -28.32 -31.81 10.01
C ARG A 8 -28.52 -32.14 8.54
N ALA A 9 -29.04 -33.33 8.23
CA ALA A 9 -29.21 -33.80 6.87
C ALA A 9 -30.23 -32.95 6.10
N ILE A 10 -29.80 -32.45 4.95
CA ILE A 10 -30.57 -31.58 4.06
C ILE A 10 -31.08 -32.32 2.82
N GLY A 11 -30.43 -33.44 2.51
CA GLY A 11 -30.72 -34.24 1.33
C GLY A 11 -29.77 -35.42 1.20
N LYS A 12 -29.93 -36.15 0.09
CA LYS A 12 -29.16 -37.35 -0.24
C LYS A 12 -28.37 -37.13 -1.52
N VAL A 13 -27.11 -37.54 -1.54
CA VAL A 13 -26.28 -37.53 -2.74
C VAL A 13 -26.84 -38.55 -3.75
N ILE A 14 -27.23 -38.12 -4.94
CA ILE A 14 -27.78 -39.01 -5.98
C ILE A 14 -26.85 -39.20 -7.17
N SER A 15 -25.87 -38.31 -7.34
CA SER A 15 -24.89 -38.39 -8.41
C SER A 15 -23.54 -37.89 -7.92
N VAL A 16 -22.49 -38.58 -8.33
CA VAL A 16 -21.10 -38.29 -7.97
C VAL A 16 -20.24 -38.37 -9.22
N ALA A 17 -19.70 -37.24 -9.65
CA ALA A 17 -18.72 -37.10 -10.72
C ALA A 17 -17.47 -36.37 -10.20
N ALA A 18 -16.40 -36.33 -10.99
CA ALA A 18 -15.11 -35.76 -10.56
C ALA A 18 -15.16 -34.26 -10.23
N ASP A 19 -16.00 -33.53 -10.95
CA ASP A 19 -16.14 -32.07 -10.89
C ASP A 19 -17.52 -31.63 -10.36
N ARG A 20 -18.42 -32.58 -10.11
CA ARG A 20 -19.82 -32.26 -9.77
C ARG A 20 -20.49 -33.35 -8.95
N PHE A 21 -21.16 -32.95 -7.87
CA PHE A 21 -22.10 -33.80 -7.14
C PHE A 21 -23.52 -33.26 -7.29
N VAL A 22 -24.51 -34.15 -7.22
CA VAL A 22 -25.92 -33.77 -7.18
C VAL A 22 -26.55 -34.32 -5.92
N VAL A 23 -27.22 -33.44 -5.17
CA VAL A 23 -27.96 -33.79 -3.95
C VAL A 23 -29.44 -33.56 -4.20
N GLU A 24 -30.26 -34.58 -3.94
CA GLU A 24 -31.72 -34.42 -3.87
C GLU A 24 -32.10 -34.00 -2.45
N LEU A 25 -32.77 -32.85 -2.31
CA LEU A 25 -33.18 -32.31 -1.01
C LEU A 25 -34.36 -33.10 -0.41
N HIS A 26 -34.43 -33.13 0.92
CA HIS A 26 -35.59 -33.71 1.61
C HIS A 26 -36.89 -32.93 1.33
N ARG A 27 -38.00 -33.66 1.23
CA ARG A 27 -39.34 -33.08 1.01
C ARG A 27 -39.76 -32.19 2.19
N GLY A 28 -40.36 -31.03 1.89
CA GLY A 28 -40.78 -30.04 2.90
C GLY A 28 -39.74 -28.96 3.22
N SER A 29 -38.60 -28.93 2.53
CA SER A 29 -37.64 -27.82 2.53
C SER A 29 -38.15 -26.66 1.65
N ASP A 30 -39.34 -26.15 1.96
CA ASP A 30 -40.06 -25.23 1.06
C ASP A 30 -39.42 -23.84 0.99
N ASN A 31 -38.67 -23.44 2.02
CA ASN A 31 -38.06 -22.10 2.12
C ASN A 31 -36.52 -22.08 2.02
N PHE A 32 -35.87 -23.20 1.65
CA PHE A 32 -34.39 -23.30 1.63
C PHE A 32 -33.71 -22.91 2.96
N THR A 33 -34.51 -22.86 4.02
CA THR A 33 -34.13 -22.63 5.41
C THR A 33 -34.38 -23.91 6.17
N VAL A 34 -33.34 -24.46 6.79
CA VAL A 34 -33.49 -25.51 7.78
C VAL A 34 -33.50 -24.84 9.14
N VAL A 35 -34.61 -24.97 9.85
CA VAL A 35 -34.68 -24.55 11.26
C VAL A 35 -33.96 -25.61 12.08
N GLY A 36 -32.72 -25.33 12.45
CA GLY A 36 -31.98 -26.12 13.43
C GLY A 36 -32.47 -25.86 14.85
N PHE A 37 -31.96 -26.62 15.81
CA PHE A 37 -32.21 -26.38 17.24
C PHE A 37 -31.57 -25.06 17.72
N ASP A 38 -30.46 -24.66 17.09
CA ASP A 38 -29.68 -23.49 17.49
C ASP A 38 -30.05 -22.21 16.71
N ASP A 39 -30.30 -22.30 15.38
CA ASP A 39 -30.78 -21.17 14.57
C ASP A 39 -31.41 -21.62 13.23
N VAL A 40 -31.95 -20.65 12.47
CA VAL A 40 -32.42 -20.82 11.09
C VAL A 40 -31.23 -20.76 10.13
N HIS A 41 -30.82 -21.90 9.60
CA HIS A 41 -29.74 -22.01 8.61
C HIS A 41 -30.29 -21.92 7.19
N TYR A 42 -29.67 -21.10 6.34
CA TYR A 42 -29.96 -21.09 4.90
C TYR A 42 -29.09 -22.12 4.19
N VAL A 43 -29.73 -23.06 3.50
CA VAL A 43 -29.11 -24.32 3.08
C VAL A 43 -28.93 -24.43 1.56
N ALA A 44 -29.42 -23.44 0.79
CA ALA A 44 -29.33 -23.45 -0.68
C ALA A 44 -29.00 -22.08 -1.28
N ALA A 45 -28.15 -21.28 -0.61
CA ALA A 45 -27.61 -20.08 -1.23
C ALA A 45 -26.46 -20.45 -2.18
N LEU A 46 -26.38 -19.79 -3.33
CA LEU A 46 -25.21 -19.91 -4.21
C LEU A 46 -23.94 -19.50 -3.44
N GLY A 47 -22.88 -20.30 -3.56
CA GLY A 47 -21.62 -20.11 -2.84
C GLY A 47 -21.61 -20.60 -1.39
N SER A 48 -22.72 -21.18 -0.89
CA SER A 48 -22.72 -21.84 0.42
C SER A 48 -22.02 -23.18 0.37
N PHE A 49 -21.54 -23.65 1.51
CA PHE A 49 -20.92 -24.96 1.64
C PHE A 49 -21.90 -26.00 2.20
N VAL A 50 -21.67 -27.24 1.79
CA VAL A 50 -22.30 -28.46 2.28
C VAL A 50 -21.18 -29.43 2.64
N VAL A 51 -21.35 -30.16 3.73
CA VAL A 51 -20.43 -31.24 4.13
C VAL A 51 -21.10 -32.60 3.97
N ILE A 52 -20.37 -33.55 3.38
CA ILE A 52 -20.86 -34.91 3.12
C ILE A 52 -19.93 -35.89 3.85
N PRO A 53 -20.42 -36.67 4.83
CA PRO A 53 -19.59 -37.64 5.55
C PRO A 53 -18.98 -38.69 4.61
N SER A 54 -17.69 -38.96 4.76
CA SER A 54 -16.94 -39.96 4.02
C SER A 54 -15.91 -40.63 4.92
N GLN A 55 -16.20 -41.86 5.37
CA GLN A 55 -15.35 -42.65 6.29
C GLN A 55 -14.99 -41.89 7.58
N THR A 56 -13.84 -41.21 7.60
CA THR A 56 -13.28 -40.48 8.75
C THR A 56 -13.11 -38.98 8.49
N GLU A 57 -13.62 -38.48 7.36
CA GLU A 57 -13.57 -37.08 6.96
C GLU A 57 -14.92 -36.63 6.40
N TYR A 58 -15.15 -35.33 6.33
CA TYR A 58 -16.19 -34.71 5.53
C TYR A 58 -15.61 -34.29 4.18
N VAL A 59 -16.36 -34.54 3.11
CA VAL A 59 -16.15 -33.90 1.82
C VAL A 59 -16.85 -32.54 1.88
N VAL A 60 -16.08 -31.46 1.71
CA VAL A 60 -16.61 -30.10 1.62
C VAL A 60 -16.90 -29.78 0.16
N ALA A 61 -18.12 -29.35 -0.13
CA ALA A 61 -18.55 -28.99 -1.47
C ALA A 61 -19.31 -27.65 -1.47
N GLU A 62 -19.18 -26.90 -2.55
CA GLU A 62 -19.82 -25.60 -2.76
C GLU A 62 -21.07 -25.72 -3.61
N VAL A 63 -22.17 -25.09 -3.19
CA VAL A 63 -23.42 -24.99 -3.94
C VAL A 63 -23.26 -24.02 -5.11
N ILE A 64 -23.34 -24.53 -6.34
CA ILE A 64 -23.24 -23.74 -7.57
C ILE A 64 -24.56 -23.62 -8.33
N GLY A 65 -25.56 -24.41 -7.96
CA GLY A 65 -26.83 -24.43 -8.68
C GLY A 65 -27.95 -25.12 -7.89
N LEU A 66 -29.17 -24.72 -8.20
CA LEU A 66 -30.41 -25.26 -7.65
C LEU A 66 -31.43 -25.34 -8.79
N TRP A 67 -32.05 -26.51 -8.96
CA TRP A 67 -33.18 -26.68 -9.87
C TRP A 67 -34.24 -27.61 -9.27
N GLU A 68 -35.46 -27.47 -9.75
CA GLU A 68 -36.61 -28.28 -9.37
C GLU A 68 -37.01 -29.16 -10.54
N LYS A 69 -37.42 -30.40 -10.25
CA LYS A 69 -38.00 -31.30 -11.23
C LYS A 69 -39.40 -31.66 -10.77
N ASP A 70 -40.37 -31.18 -11.54
CA ASP A 70 -41.76 -31.54 -11.32
C ASP A 70 -41.95 -33.05 -11.52
N PRO A 71 -42.78 -33.70 -10.68
CA PRO A 71 -43.13 -35.08 -10.90
C PRO A 71 -43.82 -35.17 -12.27
N THR A 72 -43.28 -35.98 -13.17
CA THR A 72 -43.79 -36.17 -14.54
C THR A 72 -45.14 -36.88 -14.60
N SER A 73 -45.91 -36.91 -13.51
CA SER A 73 -47.25 -37.48 -13.44
C SER A 73 -48.27 -36.38 -13.16
N GLY A 74 -48.39 -35.43 -14.08
CA GLY A 74 -49.63 -34.68 -14.25
C GLY A 74 -50.74 -35.65 -14.63
N ARG A 75 -51.61 -36.02 -13.68
CA ARG A 75 -52.93 -36.53 -14.04
C ARG A 75 -53.60 -35.41 -14.81
N LEU A 76 -53.82 -35.61 -16.11
CA LEU A 76 -54.72 -34.79 -16.92
C LEU A 76 -56.10 -34.83 -16.23
N SER A 77 -56.40 -33.82 -15.42
CA SER A 77 -57.79 -33.54 -15.06
C SER A 77 -58.44 -33.00 -16.32
N GLY A 78 -59.64 -33.50 -16.65
CA GLY A 78 -60.30 -33.33 -17.94
C GLY A 78 -60.70 -31.90 -18.35
N ASP A 79 -60.08 -30.89 -17.76
CA ASP A 79 -60.36 -29.47 -18.01
C ASP A 79 -59.06 -28.66 -17.96
N GLY A 80 -58.20 -28.82 -19.00
CA GLY A 80 -57.20 -27.87 -19.54
C GLY A 80 -56.22 -27.09 -18.63
N ALA A 81 -56.31 -27.18 -17.30
CA ALA A 81 -55.54 -26.40 -16.35
C ALA A 81 -54.55 -27.34 -15.65
N THR A 82 -53.27 -27.18 -15.97
CA THR A 82 -52.19 -27.79 -15.20
C THR A 82 -52.15 -27.16 -13.81
N ILE A 83 -52.68 -27.87 -12.82
CA ILE A 83 -52.45 -27.55 -11.40
C ILE A 83 -50.97 -27.90 -11.13
N LEU A 84 -50.12 -26.87 -11.03
CA LEU A 84 -48.73 -27.01 -10.59
C LEU A 84 -48.73 -27.46 -9.12
N ASP A 85 -48.58 -28.76 -8.89
CA ASP A 85 -48.44 -29.33 -7.54
C ASP A 85 -47.00 -29.16 -7.05
N LYS A 86 -46.70 -27.94 -6.55
CA LYS A 86 -45.39 -27.61 -5.98
C LYS A 86 -45.01 -28.46 -4.77
N ALA A 87 -45.96 -29.08 -4.08
CA ALA A 87 -45.71 -29.90 -2.90
C ALA A 87 -45.06 -31.26 -3.22
N GLY A 88 -45.15 -31.70 -4.49
CA GLY A 88 -44.57 -32.96 -4.98
C GLY A 88 -43.26 -32.82 -5.76
N SER A 89 -42.74 -31.60 -5.96
CA SER A 89 -41.53 -31.34 -6.76
C SER A 89 -40.26 -31.75 -6.00
N SER A 90 -39.37 -32.50 -6.67
CA SER A 90 -38.05 -32.83 -6.12
C SER A 90 -37.09 -31.69 -6.43
N LYS A 91 -36.38 -31.20 -5.41
CA LYS A 91 -35.38 -30.14 -5.55
C LYS A 91 -33.98 -30.74 -5.54
N PHE A 92 -33.09 -30.21 -6.37
CA PHE A 92 -31.73 -30.71 -6.53
C PHE A 92 -30.71 -29.59 -6.38
N LEU A 93 -29.64 -29.85 -5.65
CA LEU A 93 -28.46 -29.00 -5.57
C LEU A 93 -27.35 -29.56 -6.46
N GLU A 94 -26.71 -28.66 -7.22
CA GLU A 94 -25.44 -28.91 -7.88
C GLU A 94 -24.33 -28.42 -6.98
N LEU A 95 -23.39 -29.31 -6.69
CA LEU A 95 -22.25 -29.02 -5.84
C LEU A 95 -20.94 -29.23 -6.61
N VAL A 96 -19.93 -28.42 -6.33
CA VAL A 96 -18.55 -28.63 -6.78
C VAL A 96 -17.70 -29.05 -5.58
N PRO A 97 -16.90 -30.13 -5.68
CA PRO A 97 -15.99 -30.53 -4.61
C PRO A 97 -14.91 -29.49 -4.36
N VAL A 98 -14.74 -29.06 -3.11
CA VAL A 98 -13.72 -28.06 -2.70
C VAL A 98 -12.55 -28.74 -1.99
N GLY A 99 -12.84 -29.61 -1.03
CA GLY A 99 -11.79 -30.22 -0.21
C GLY A 99 -12.31 -31.22 0.81
N MET A 100 -11.46 -31.56 1.78
CA MET A 100 -11.73 -32.54 2.82
C MET A 100 -11.48 -31.93 4.20
N LEU A 101 -12.34 -32.25 5.15
CA LEU A 101 -12.27 -31.78 6.53
C LEU A 101 -12.31 -32.98 7.48
N PRO A 102 -11.26 -33.29 8.25
CA PRO A 102 -11.26 -34.42 9.18
C PRO A 102 -12.39 -34.34 10.22
N LEU A 103 -13.00 -35.49 10.56
CA LEU A 103 -13.98 -35.54 11.66
C LEU A 103 -13.35 -35.14 13.01
N PRO A 104 -12.13 -35.60 13.36
CA PRO A 104 -11.42 -35.10 14.53
C PRO A 104 -11.19 -33.59 14.44
N HIS A 105 -11.46 -32.88 15.54
CA HIS A 105 -11.38 -31.41 15.59
C HIS A 105 -9.95 -30.86 15.51
N ASP A 106 -8.93 -31.69 15.66
CA ASP A 106 -7.50 -31.34 15.57
C ASP A 106 -6.98 -31.31 14.11
N GLY A 107 -7.69 -31.94 13.18
CA GLY A 107 -7.32 -31.97 11.77
C GLY A 107 -7.67 -30.68 11.02
N GLY A 108 -6.73 -30.14 10.23
CA GLY A 108 -6.97 -29.00 9.36
C GLY A 108 -7.73 -29.36 8.09
N PHE A 109 -8.40 -28.36 7.50
CA PHE A 109 -8.97 -28.48 6.16
C PHE A 109 -7.88 -28.67 5.10
N ARG A 110 -8.17 -29.44 4.05
CA ARG A 110 -7.27 -29.62 2.90
C ARG A 110 -8.03 -29.46 1.59
N PHE A 111 -7.47 -28.66 0.68
CA PHE A 111 -8.00 -28.53 -0.67
C PHE A 111 -7.88 -29.84 -1.45
N GLY A 112 -8.88 -30.10 -2.30
CA GLY A 112 -8.96 -31.30 -3.12
C GLY A 112 -9.63 -32.48 -2.40
N VAL A 113 -10.43 -33.22 -3.17
CA VAL A 113 -11.16 -34.40 -2.70
C VAL A 113 -10.40 -35.65 -3.11
N SER A 114 -9.95 -36.43 -2.13
CA SER A 114 -9.22 -37.69 -2.37
C SER A 114 -10.15 -38.91 -2.39
N THR A 115 -11.35 -38.78 -1.84
CA THR A 115 -12.30 -39.89 -1.70
C THR A 115 -13.69 -39.35 -1.99
N PHE A 116 -14.32 -39.91 -3.03
CA PHE A 116 -15.68 -39.55 -3.37
C PHE A 116 -16.65 -39.95 -2.25
N PRO A 117 -17.69 -39.14 -1.99
CA PRO A 117 -18.76 -39.55 -1.09
C PRO A 117 -19.53 -40.73 -1.71
N SER A 118 -20.14 -41.56 -0.86
CA SER A 118 -21.00 -42.64 -1.33
C SER A 118 -22.30 -42.10 -1.92
N LEU A 119 -22.85 -42.79 -2.92
CA LEU A 119 -24.23 -42.56 -3.33
C LEU A 119 -25.16 -42.77 -2.13
N TYR A 120 -26.16 -41.91 -2.01
CA TYR A 120 -27.12 -41.83 -0.92
C TYR A 120 -26.52 -41.48 0.45
N ALA A 121 -25.27 -40.99 0.49
CA ALA A 121 -24.75 -40.32 1.67
C ALA A 121 -25.60 -39.07 1.99
N ASP A 122 -25.70 -38.74 3.28
CA ASP A 122 -26.37 -37.52 3.71
C ASP A 122 -25.50 -36.31 3.36
N ALA A 123 -26.13 -35.32 2.73
CA ALA A 123 -25.57 -33.98 2.63
C ALA A 123 -26.01 -33.20 3.87
N LEU A 124 -25.07 -32.52 4.53
CA LEU A 124 -25.32 -31.77 5.76
C LEU A 124 -25.01 -30.29 5.55
N TYR A 125 -25.77 -29.41 6.19
CA TYR A 125 -25.38 -28.00 6.26
C TYR A 125 -24.14 -27.82 7.14
N VAL A 126 -23.33 -26.80 6.84
CA VAL A 126 -22.06 -26.53 7.54
C VAL A 126 -22.31 -25.71 8.81
N LEU A 127 -21.61 -26.07 9.88
CA LEU A 127 -21.62 -25.34 11.17
C LEU A 127 -20.55 -24.25 11.22
N ASP A 128 -20.74 -23.24 12.06
CA ASP A 128 -19.75 -22.16 12.24
C ASP A 128 -18.37 -22.70 12.66
N ALA A 129 -18.32 -23.70 13.53
CA ALA A 129 -17.06 -24.34 13.94
C ALA A 129 -16.38 -25.10 12.79
N GLU A 130 -17.14 -25.61 11.82
CA GLU A 130 -16.60 -26.24 10.61
C GLU A 130 -16.11 -25.16 9.63
N LEU A 131 -16.84 -24.04 9.48
CA LEU A 131 -16.39 -22.88 8.70
C LEU A 131 -15.10 -22.29 9.26
N ASP A 132 -15.00 -22.11 10.58
CA ASP A 132 -13.78 -21.63 11.25
C ASP A 132 -12.58 -22.55 10.96
N ARG A 133 -12.80 -23.86 10.80
CA ARG A 133 -11.75 -24.82 10.39
C ARG A 133 -11.44 -24.79 8.90
N ILE A 134 -12.46 -24.67 8.05
CA ILE A 134 -12.32 -24.55 6.58
C ILE A 134 -11.54 -23.29 6.22
N PHE A 135 -11.81 -22.18 6.90
CA PHE A 135 -11.13 -20.91 6.69
C PHE A 135 -9.87 -20.73 7.55
N GLU A 136 -9.54 -21.73 8.39
CA GLU A 136 -8.36 -21.74 9.26
C GLU A 136 -8.29 -20.54 10.24
N VAL A 137 -9.44 -20.19 10.83
CA VAL A 137 -9.62 -19.06 11.75
C VAL A 137 -10.18 -19.46 13.12
N ALA A 138 -10.25 -20.76 13.44
CA ALA A 138 -10.67 -21.24 14.76
C ALA A 138 -9.86 -20.61 15.92
N ASP A 139 -8.53 -20.52 15.75
CA ASP A 139 -7.62 -19.88 16.71
C ASP A 139 -7.41 -18.39 16.41
N TRP A 140 -8.48 -17.65 16.13
CA TRP A 140 -8.41 -16.23 15.74
C TRP A 140 -7.78 -15.33 16.82
N GLN A 141 -7.75 -15.77 18.09
CA GLN A 141 -6.96 -15.17 19.16
C GLN A 141 -5.92 -16.15 19.69
N GLU A 142 -4.74 -15.63 20.02
CA GLU A 142 -3.72 -16.40 20.74
C GLU A 142 -3.33 -15.69 22.05
N ARG A 143 -2.98 -16.46 23.07
CA ARG A 143 -2.54 -15.95 24.38
C ARG A 143 -1.08 -15.53 24.34
N VAL A 144 -0.73 -14.50 25.13
CA VAL A 144 0.63 -13.98 25.23
C VAL A 144 1.04 -13.83 26.70
N PRO A 145 2.11 -14.50 27.20
CA PRO A 145 2.89 -15.56 26.53
C PRO A 145 2.13 -16.90 26.48
N PRO A 146 2.44 -17.79 25.51
CA PRO A 146 1.67 -19.01 25.26
C PRO A 146 1.66 -20.02 26.42
N ASP A 147 2.72 -20.03 27.25
CA ASP A 147 2.89 -20.96 28.38
C ASP A 147 2.73 -20.30 29.76
N GLY A 148 2.12 -19.11 29.84
CA GLY A 148 1.96 -18.34 31.09
C GLY A 148 0.50 -18.20 31.55
N ASP A 149 0.32 -17.82 32.81
CA ASP A 149 -0.99 -17.52 33.43
C ASP A 149 -1.57 -16.15 33.00
N SER A 150 -1.18 -15.67 31.81
CA SER A 150 -1.54 -14.36 31.29
C SER A 150 -2.94 -14.38 30.66
N THR A 151 -3.74 -13.38 30.99
CA THR A 151 -5.04 -13.12 30.34
C THR A 151 -4.92 -12.31 29.05
N GLN A 152 -3.70 -11.92 28.65
CA GLN A 152 -3.46 -11.11 27.47
C GLN A 152 -3.60 -11.95 26.20
N THR A 153 -4.29 -11.41 25.18
CA THR A 153 -4.43 -12.07 23.87
C THR A 153 -4.08 -11.11 22.75
N ARG A 154 -3.55 -11.64 21.64
CA ARG A 154 -3.37 -10.89 20.39
C ARG A 154 -4.18 -11.53 19.26
N TYR A 155 -4.54 -10.73 18.24
CA TYR A 155 -5.30 -11.25 17.11
C TYR A 155 -4.39 -11.98 16.12
N LYS A 156 -4.76 -13.23 15.80
CA LYS A 156 -4.25 -14.00 14.66
C LYS A 156 -5.13 -13.77 13.43
N ALA A 157 -6.44 -13.62 13.63
CA ALA A 157 -7.39 -13.22 12.59
C ALA A 157 -8.32 -12.10 13.08
N LEU A 158 -8.62 -11.16 12.19
CA LEU A 158 -9.40 -9.96 12.46
C LEU A 158 -10.78 -10.10 11.82
N SER A 159 -11.84 -9.90 12.60
CA SER A 159 -13.21 -9.74 12.07
C SER A 159 -13.30 -8.50 11.19
N ILE A 160 -13.75 -8.69 9.94
CA ILE A 160 -13.92 -7.60 8.97
C ILE A 160 -15.37 -7.38 8.56
N GLY A 161 -16.29 -8.23 9.01
CA GLY A 161 -17.72 -8.13 8.72
C GLY A 161 -18.41 -9.49 8.76
N THR A 162 -19.70 -9.52 8.45
CA THR A 162 -20.51 -10.74 8.46
C THR A 162 -20.73 -11.29 7.05
N SER A 163 -20.78 -12.61 6.91
CA SER A 163 -21.06 -13.24 5.62
C SER A 163 -22.51 -13.00 5.18
N VAL A 164 -22.69 -12.71 3.89
CA VAL A 164 -24.02 -12.65 3.27
C VAL A 164 -24.55 -14.04 2.90
N VAL A 165 -23.64 -15.02 2.77
CA VAL A 165 -23.97 -16.41 2.42
C VAL A 165 -24.24 -17.22 3.69
N PHE A 166 -23.38 -17.06 4.70
CA PHE A 166 -23.48 -17.73 5.99
C PHE A 166 -24.03 -16.74 7.01
N LYS A 167 -25.36 -16.69 7.15
CA LYS A 167 -26.04 -15.71 8.00
C LYS A 167 -25.51 -15.78 9.44
N GLY A 168 -25.08 -14.64 9.97
CA GLY A 168 -24.55 -14.53 11.34
C GLY A 168 -23.07 -14.92 11.48
N TYR A 169 -22.47 -15.55 10.46
CA TYR A 169 -21.06 -15.94 10.49
C TYR A 169 -20.15 -14.73 10.34
N ASP A 170 -19.22 -14.60 11.27
CA ASP A 170 -18.20 -13.55 11.28
C ASP A 170 -17.03 -13.92 10.36
N VAL A 171 -16.82 -13.13 9.32
CA VAL A 171 -15.74 -13.30 8.35
C VAL A 171 -14.48 -12.68 8.92
N LYS A 172 -13.45 -13.52 9.07
CA LYS A 172 -12.17 -13.14 9.68
C LYS A 172 -11.05 -13.21 8.64
N ALA A 173 -10.20 -12.19 8.63
CA ALA A 173 -9.00 -12.14 7.81
C ALA A 173 -7.76 -12.39 8.69
N LYS A 174 -6.93 -13.36 8.32
CA LYS A 174 -5.68 -13.64 9.05
C LYS A 174 -4.75 -12.43 8.96
N VAL A 175 -4.31 -11.91 10.11
CA VAL A 175 -3.59 -10.61 10.21
C VAL A 175 -2.30 -10.62 9.40
N ASP A 176 -1.48 -11.67 9.56
CA ASP A 176 -0.18 -11.76 8.89
C ASP A 176 -0.33 -11.86 7.36
N GLU A 177 -1.24 -12.70 6.87
CA GLU A 177 -1.50 -12.87 5.44
C GLU A 177 -2.14 -11.61 4.82
N PHE A 178 -3.07 -10.99 5.54
CA PHE A 178 -3.85 -9.85 5.05
C PHE A 178 -3.02 -8.56 4.97
N PHE A 179 -2.18 -8.29 5.97
CA PHE A 179 -1.35 -7.07 6.03
C PHE A 179 0.10 -7.27 5.59
N GLY A 180 0.58 -8.51 5.53
CA GLY A 180 1.87 -8.84 4.92
C GLY A 180 1.84 -8.84 3.40
N GLY A 181 0.67 -9.09 2.80
CA GLY A 181 0.44 -9.06 1.36
C GLY A 181 -0.04 -7.71 0.79
N HIS A 182 -0.19 -7.65 -0.52
CA HIS A 182 -0.86 -6.54 -1.20
C HIS A 182 -2.37 -6.78 -1.30
N LEU A 183 -3.15 -5.80 -0.86
CA LEU A 183 -4.61 -5.83 -0.89
C LEU A 183 -5.17 -4.84 -1.92
N ALA A 184 -6.21 -5.26 -2.66
CA ALA A 184 -6.99 -4.38 -3.52
C ALA A 184 -8.48 -4.46 -3.16
N VAL A 185 -9.09 -3.30 -2.86
CA VAL A 185 -10.55 -3.17 -2.65
C VAL A 185 -11.16 -2.57 -3.91
N LEU A 186 -11.90 -3.39 -4.67
CA LEU A 186 -12.45 -3.04 -5.98
C LEU A 186 -13.96 -2.85 -5.91
N GLY A 187 -14.49 -1.90 -6.68
CA GLY A 187 -15.93 -1.68 -6.77
C GLY A 187 -16.30 -0.36 -7.44
N ASN A 188 -17.54 -0.25 -7.91
CA ASN A 188 -18.04 0.96 -8.55
C ASN A 188 -18.24 2.11 -7.54
N THR A 189 -18.47 3.32 -8.03
CA THR A 189 -18.82 4.46 -7.15
C THR A 189 -20.09 4.14 -6.36
N GLY A 190 -20.06 4.40 -5.04
CA GLY A 190 -21.17 4.08 -4.14
C GLY A 190 -21.19 2.63 -3.63
N SER A 191 -20.30 1.75 -4.09
CA SER A 191 -20.27 0.33 -3.65
C SER A 191 -19.64 0.11 -2.27
N GLY A 192 -19.25 1.18 -1.57
CA GLY A 192 -18.70 1.07 -0.21
C GLY A 192 -17.17 0.93 -0.09
N LYS A 193 -16.36 1.15 -1.14
CA LYS A 193 -14.89 1.01 -1.07
C LYS A 193 -14.23 1.72 0.13
N SER A 194 -14.47 3.03 0.28
CA SER A 194 -13.90 3.82 1.39
C SER A 194 -14.43 3.35 2.75
N CYS A 195 -15.69 2.92 2.80
CA CYS A 195 -16.30 2.31 3.99
C CYS A 195 -15.58 1.01 4.36
N THR A 196 -15.36 0.10 3.41
CA THR A 196 -14.64 -1.16 3.63
C THR A 196 -13.24 -0.92 4.19
N VAL A 197 -12.47 0.00 3.61
CA VAL A 197 -11.13 0.37 4.12
C VAL A 197 -11.22 0.93 5.54
N ALA A 198 -12.16 1.84 5.79
CA ALA A 198 -12.37 2.41 7.12
C ALA A 198 -12.74 1.35 8.15
N THR A 199 -13.66 0.44 7.83
CA THR A 199 -14.09 -0.67 8.71
C THR A 199 -12.93 -1.58 9.05
N ILE A 200 -12.13 -2.02 8.06
CA ILE A 200 -10.96 -2.89 8.32
C ILE A 200 -10.00 -2.24 9.31
N LEU A 201 -9.67 -0.97 9.09
CA LEU A 201 -8.75 -0.24 9.97
C LEU A 201 -9.37 0.03 11.35
N GLN A 202 -10.66 0.37 11.41
CA GLN A 202 -11.37 0.55 12.68
C GLN A 202 -11.39 -0.75 13.48
N SER A 203 -11.80 -1.88 12.87
CA SER A 203 -11.80 -3.20 13.51
C SER A 203 -10.44 -3.56 14.10
N LEU A 204 -9.35 -3.27 13.37
CA LEU A 204 -7.99 -3.51 13.87
C LEU A 204 -7.70 -2.74 15.16
N PHE A 205 -8.15 -1.49 15.23
CA PHE A 205 -7.92 -0.60 16.37
C PHE A 205 -9.01 -0.67 17.45
N GLU A 206 -10.07 -1.46 17.25
CA GLU A 206 -11.15 -1.62 18.24
C GLU A 206 -10.71 -2.42 19.48
N LYS A 207 -9.70 -3.28 19.36
CA LYS A 207 -9.14 -4.04 20.50
C LYS A 207 -8.62 -3.08 21.57
N ARG A 208 -9.22 -3.12 22.76
CA ARG A 208 -8.93 -2.19 23.88
C ARG A 208 -8.11 -2.78 25.02
N ASP A 209 -7.77 -4.06 24.94
CA ASP A 209 -7.00 -4.72 26.00
C ASP A 209 -5.49 -4.37 25.93
N GLU A 210 -4.73 -5.00 26.82
CA GLU A 210 -3.30 -4.71 27.00
C GLU A 210 -2.46 -4.97 25.74
N MET A 211 -2.96 -5.69 24.74
CA MET A 211 -2.27 -6.01 23.50
C MET A 211 -2.99 -5.42 22.28
N ALA A 212 -3.37 -4.14 22.36
CA ALA A 212 -3.87 -3.37 21.22
C ALA A 212 -2.81 -3.19 20.12
N ALA A 213 -3.23 -2.89 18.89
CA ALA A 213 -2.39 -2.72 17.71
C ALA A 213 -1.51 -1.44 17.72
N ARG A 214 -0.78 -1.19 18.83
CA ARG A 214 0.02 0.03 19.07
C ARG A 214 1.18 0.19 18.09
N GLY A 215 1.74 -0.92 17.60
CA GLY A 215 2.83 -0.90 16.62
C GLY A 215 2.36 -0.69 15.17
N ALA A 216 1.05 -0.69 14.91
CA ALA A 216 0.52 -0.52 13.57
C ALA A 216 0.57 0.96 13.13
N THR A 217 1.11 1.22 11.94
CA THR A 217 1.13 2.56 11.33
C THR A 217 0.57 2.49 9.92
N PHE A 218 -0.42 3.33 9.63
CA PHE A 218 -1.02 3.45 8.30
C PHE A 218 -0.80 4.85 7.75
N LEU A 219 -0.37 4.92 6.49
CA LEU A 219 -0.31 6.16 5.72
C LEU A 219 -1.43 6.16 4.68
N LEU A 220 -2.39 7.08 4.84
CA LEU A 220 -3.55 7.18 3.95
C LEU A 220 -3.41 8.39 3.04
N PHE A 221 -3.43 8.17 1.73
CA PHE A 221 -3.55 9.22 0.73
C PHE A 221 -5.03 9.50 0.46
N ASP A 222 -5.60 10.44 1.21
CA ASP A 222 -7.02 10.76 1.18
C ASP A 222 -7.36 11.81 0.11
N VAL A 223 -7.58 11.35 -1.13
CA VAL A 223 -7.88 12.23 -2.28
C VAL A 223 -9.23 12.94 -2.13
N ASN A 224 -10.22 12.27 -1.51
CA ASN A 224 -11.59 12.78 -1.40
C ASN A 224 -11.90 13.44 -0.04
N GLY A 225 -11.02 13.30 0.95
CA GLY A 225 -11.23 13.84 2.29
C GLY A 225 -12.20 13.01 3.16
N GLU A 226 -12.45 11.74 2.82
CA GLU A 226 -13.46 10.89 3.47
C GLU A 226 -12.96 10.28 4.79
N TYR A 227 -11.65 10.06 4.91
CA TYR A 227 -11.09 9.23 5.98
C TYR A 227 -10.84 9.99 7.29
N ARG A 228 -10.57 11.30 7.22
CA ARG A 228 -10.24 12.12 8.41
C ARG A 228 -11.30 12.00 9.51
N VAL A 229 -12.59 12.11 9.11
CA VAL A 229 -13.73 12.02 10.03
C VAL A 229 -13.97 10.57 10.46
N ALA A 230 -13.84 9.62 9.53
CA ALA A 230 -14.04 8.19 9.81
C ALA A 230 -13.15 7.70 10.97
N PHE A 231 -11.92 8.21 11.10
CA PHE A 231 -11.00 7.82 12.17
C PHE A 231 -11.07 8.70 13.43
N SER A 232 -12.02 9.62 13.56
CA SER A 232 -12.13 10.53 14.72
C SER A 232 -12.55 9.88 16.02
N LYS A 233 -13.06 8.64 15.95
CA LYS A 233 -13.54 7.89 17.13
C LYS A 233 -12.63 6.72 17.48
N LEU A 234 -11.41 6.67 16.93
CA LEU A 234 -10.43 5.65 17.31
C LEU A 234 -10.05 5.80 18.80
N PRO A 235 -9.69 4.70 19.49
CA PRO A 235 -9.34 4.75 20.90
C PRO A 235 -8.16 5.68 21.20
N ALA A 236 -8.15 6.24 22.42
CA ALA A 236 -7.17 7.20 22.90
C ALA A 236 -5.66 6.87 22.69
N PRO A 237 -5.20 5.60 22.79
CA PRO A 237 -3.79 5.29 22.50
C PRO A 237 -3.40 5.57 21.04
N ILE A 238 -4.35 5.61 20.10
CA ILE A 238 -4.07 5.82 18.69
C ILE A 238 -3.97 7.31 18.40
N LYS A 239 -2.79 7.75 17.95
CA LYS A 239 -2.53 9.13 17.53
C LYS A 239 -2.69 9.27 16.03
N ARG A 240 -3.22 10.41 15.58
CA ARG A 240 -3.54 10.65 14.17
C ARG A 240 -2.86 11.94 13.72
N SER A 241 -2.10 11.88 12.64
CA SER A 241 -1.49 13.06 12.01
C SER A 241 -2.25 13.38 10.73
N TYR A 242 -2.85 14.56 10.66
CA TYR A 242 -3.59 15.00 9.47
C TYR A 242 -2.79 16.08 8.74
N LEU A 243 -2.19 15.71 7.61
CA LEU A 243 -1.40 16.63 6.78
C LEU A 243 -2.27 17.16 5.62
N ALA A 244 -2.79 18.37 5.77
CA ALA A 244 -3.65 18.98 4.77
C ALA A 244 -2.81 19.56 3.61
N LEU A 245 -3.17 19.21 2.37
CA LEU A 245 -2.68 19.92 1.20
C LEU A 245 -3.38 21.29 1.11
N ARG A 246 -2.60 22.37 1.14
CA ARG A 246 -3.10 23.74 0.98
C ARG A 246 -2.29 24.49 -0.07
N PRO A 247 -2.89 25.47 -0.77
CA PRO A 247 -2.17 26.29 -1.75
C PRO A 247 -1.00 27.07 -1.13
N ASP A 248 -1.16 27.51 0.12
CA ASP A 248 -0.11 28.18 0.89
C ASP A 248 0.49 27.21 1.94
N PRO A 249 1.76 26.79 1.79
CA PRO A 249 2.48 25.96 2.77
C PRO A 249 2.73 26.65 4.12
N GLY A 250 2.56 27.97 4.20
CA GLY A 250 2.65 28.80 5.40
C GLY A 250 1.31 29.00 6.13
N ALA A 251 0.20 28.51 5.56
CA ALA A 251 -1.11 28.66 6.16
C ALA A 251 -1.20 27.99 7.53
N ALA A 252 -2.09 28.51 8.38
CA ALA A 252 -2.39 27.87 9.67
C ALA A 252 -2.96 26.46 9.47
N PRO A 253 -2.60 25.47 10.31
CA PRO A 253 -3.16 24.13 10.25
C PRO A 253 -4.68 24.13 10.49
N SER A 254 -5.36 23.08 10.04
CA SER A 254 -6.79 22.89 10.33
C SER A 254 -7.05 22.73 11.82
N THR A 255 -8.23 23.10 12.30
CA THR A 255 -8.62 22.81 13.69
C THR A 255 -8.66 21.30 13.93
N PRO A 256 -8.06 20.79 15.02
CA PRO A 256 -8.15 19.38 15.39
C PRO A 256 -9.61 18.95 15.61
N LEU A 257 -9.97 17.74 15.17
CA LEU A 257 -11.28 17.14 15.44
C LEU A 257 -11.40 16.59 16.88
N ASP A 258 -10.27 16.18 17.48
CA ASP A 258 -10.18 15.67 18.84
C ASP A 258 -8.76 15.86 19.42
N VAL A 259 -8.55 15.42 20.66
CA VAL A 259 -7.27 15.52 21.39
C VAL A 259 -6.16 14.61 20.87
N ASN A 260 -6.50 13.62 20.03
CA ASN A 260 -5.56 12.65 19.46
C ASN A 260 -5.13 13.01 18.05
N GLU A 261 -5.75 14.02 17.43
CA GLU A 261 -5.39 14.55 16.13
C GLU A 261 -4.33 15.66 16.23
N ARG A 262 -3.26 15.53 15.45
CA ARG A 262 -2.24 16.56 15.22
C ARG A 262 -2.33 17.03 13.77
N PRO A 263 -3.05 18.14 13.49
CA PRO A 263 -3.12 18.69 12.15
C PRO A 263 -1.87 19.49 11.80
N SER A 264 -1.44 19.37 10.55
CA SER A 264 -0.36 20.16 9.96
C SER A 264 -0.66 20.47 8.49
N VAL A 265 0.06 21.42 7.90
CA VAL A 265 0.03 21.63 6.45
C VAL A 265 1.11 20.76 5.83
N PHE A 266 0.73 19.94 4.86
CA PHE A 266 1.68 19.10 4.14
C PHE A 266 2.69 19.97 3.41
N ARG A 267 3.97 19.64 3.57
CA ARG A 267 5.08 20.23 2.80
C ARG A 267 5.79 19.10 2.08
N LEU A 268 5.79 19.16 0.76
CA LEU A 268 6.54 18.21 -0.06
C LEU A 268 8.04 18.37 0.25
N PRO A 269 8.72 17.34 0.80
CA PRO A 269 10.14 17.40 1.08
C PRO A 269 10.93 17.24 -0.22
N HIS A 270 10.92 18.30 -1.04
CA HIS A 270 11.46 18.29 -2.41
C HIS A 270 12.96 17.92 -2.48
N TRP A 271 13.69 18.08 -1.38
CA TRP A 271 15.09 17.66 -1.23
C TRP A 271 15.29 16.14 -1.15
N PHE A 272 14.23 15.38 -0.85
CA PHE A 272 14.25 13.92 -0.83
C PHE A 272 13.84 13.32 -2.19
N MET A 273 13.39 14.16 -3.13
CA MET A 273 12.90 13.69 -4.41
C MET A 273 14.04 13.24 -5.33
N SER A 274 13.86 12.10 -5.98
CA SER A 274 14.73 11.65 -7.06
C SER A 274 14.57 12.54 -8.31
N VAL A 275 15.52 12.41 -9.23
CA VAL A 275 15.46 13.13 -10.51
C VAL A 275 14.20 12.71 -11.30
N GLU A 276 13.88 11.43 -11.31
CA GLU A 276 12.68 10.87 -11.95
C GLU A 276 11.38 11.41 -11.31
N GLU A 277 11.37 11.56 -9.99
CA GLU A 277 10.22 12.14 -9.28
C GLU A 277 10.04 13.63 -9.61
N TRP A 278 11.14 14.38 -9.78
CA TRP A 278 11.10 15.75 -10.27
C TRP A 278 10.60 15.85 -11.71
N GLU A 279 11.04 14.93 -12.58
CA GLU A 279 10.56 14.84 -13.97
C GLU A 279 9.05 14.59 -14.02
N LEU A 280 8.55 13.68 -13.18
CA LEU A 280 7.12 13.38 -13.05
C LEU A 280 6.34 14.58 -12.50
N LEU A 281 6.83 15.20 -11.42
CA LEU A 281 6.17 16.34 -10.76
C LEU A 281 6.03 17.53 -11.72
N LEU A 282 7.11 17.88 -12.42
CA LEU A 282 7.14 19.01 -13.36
C LEU A 282 6.55 18.66 -14.72
N ARG A 283 6.23 17.38 -14.96
CA ARG A 283 5.85 16.84 -16.28
C ARG A 283 6.83 17.30 -17.36
N ALA A 284 8.12 17.17 -17.06
CA ALA A 284 9.19 17.65 -17.92
C ALA A 284 9.21 16.86 -19.25
N SER A 285 9.23 17.57 -20.38
CA SER A 285 9.37 16.97 -21.70
C SER A 285 10.72 16.25 -21.87
N GLU A 286 10.68 15.01 -22.36
CA GLU A 286 11.85 14.14 -22.52
C GLU A 286 12.97 14.79 -23.33
N ARG A 287 12.63 15.46 -24.43
CA ARG A 287 13.63 15.95 -25.39
C ARG A 287 14.27 17.28 -25.02
N THR A 288 13.64 18.10 -24.17
CA THR A 288 14.10 19.48 -23.94
C THR A 288 14.21 19.82 -22.47
N GLN A 289 13.24 19.47 -21.64
CA GLN A 289 13.22 19.88 -20.24
C GLN A 289 13.93 18.88 -19.32
N GLN A 290 13.80 17.57 -19.56
CA GLN A 290 14.47 16.56 -18.75
C GLN A 290 16.00 16.73 -18.75
N PRO A 291 16.71 16.87 -19.89
CA PRO A 291 18.17 17.01 -19.87
C PRO A 291 18.64 18.23 -19.08
N VAL A 292 17.91 19.34 -19.17
CA VAL A 292 18.19 20.57 -18.41
C VAL A 292 17.93 20.35 -16.92
N LEU A 293 16.83 19.70 -16.55
CA LEU A 293 16.47 19.41 -15.17
C LEU A 293 17.48 18.45 -14.51
N ARG A 294 17.87 17.37 -15.20
CA ARG A 294 18.91 16.43 -14.74
C ARG A 294 20.23 17.14 -14.52
N THR A 295 20.62 18.00 -15.45
CA THR A 295 21.85 18.80 -15.32
C THR A 295 21.75 19.73 -14.12
N ALA A 296 20.64 20.46 -13.96
CA ALA A 296 20.44 21.39 -12.84
C ALA A 296 20.49 20.67 -11.48
N LEU A 297 19.76 19.56 -11.33
CA LEU A 297 19.75 18.76 -10.10
C LEU A 297 21.08 18.01 -9.86
N GLY A 298 21.73 17.52 -10.91
CA GLY A 298 23.05 16.89 -10.80
C GLY A 298 24.13 17.89 -10.39
N LEU A 299 24.00 19.15 -10.78
CA LEU A 299 24.92 20.21 -10.36
C LEU A 299 24.71 20.63 -8.90
N THR A 300 23.49 20.56 -8.35
CA THR A 300 23.27 20.96 -6.94
C THR A 300 24.01 20.08 -5.94
N SER A 301 24.14 18.77 -6.22
CA SER A 301 24.91 17.84 -5.37
C SER A 301 26.41 18.15 -5.38
N LEU A 302 26.94 18.59 -6.53
CA LEU A 302 28.34 19.04 -6.63
C LEU A 302 28.59 20.26 -5.76
N PHE A 303 27.58 21.11 -5.54
CA PHE A 303 27.68 22.32 -4.72
C PHE A 303 27.32 22.12 -3.24
N ALA A 304 27.00 20.89 -2.79
CA ALA A 304 26.71 20.60 -1.40
C ALA A 304 27.96 20.73 -0.50
N ASP A 305 29.13 20.33 -1.01
CA ASP A 305 30.42 20.46 -0.32
C ASP A 305 31.33 21.48 -1.01
N VAL A 306 31.73 22.53 -0.28
CA VAL A 306 32.62 23.59 -0.78
C VAL A 306 34.08 23.10 -0.70
N THR A 307 34.56 22.45 -1.76
CA THR A 307 35.98 22.08 -1.93
C THR A 307 36.66 22.95 -2.99
N PRO A 308 38.01 23.05 -2.99
CA PRO A 308 38.74 23.77 -4.05
C PRO A 308 38.43 23.26 -5.47
N GLN A 309 38.15 21.96 -5.61
CA GLN A 309 37.75 21.33 -6.87
C GLN A 309 36.33 21.76 -7.27
N THR A 310 35.40 21.82 -6.31
CA THR A 310 34.03 22.32 -6.51
C THR A 310 34.02 23.79 -6.95
N GLU A 311 34.87 24.63 -6.36
CA GLU A 311 35.01 26.05 -6.76
C GLU A 311 35.55 26.19 -8.20
N SER A 312 36.47 25.31 -8.59
CA SER A 312 36.97 25.27 -9.97
C SER A 312 35.85 24.87 -10.96
N LEU A 313 35.01 23.91 -10.59
CA LEU A 313 33.87 23.49 -11.38
C LEU A 313 32.76 24.57 -11.45
N ARG A 314 32.50 25.29 -10.35
CA ARG A 314 31.58 26.43 -10.31
C ARG A 314 32.02 27.52 -11.29
N ARG A 315 33.32 27.85 -11.29
CA ARG A 315 33.91 28.83 -12.22
C ARG A 315 33.84 28.34 -13.66
N HIS A 316 34.06 27.06 -13.92
CA HIS A 316 33.90 26.45 -15.24
C HIS A 316 32.48 26.61 -15.78
N ILE A 317 31.46 26.25 -14.98
CA ILE A 317 30.05 26.36 -15.36
C ILE A 317 29.68 27.83 -15.58
N LEU A 318 30.07 28.73 -14.67
CA LEU A 318 29.81 30.16 -14.81
C LEU A 318 30.49 30.75 -16.06
N ALA A 319 31.73 30.37 -16.36
CA ALA A 319 32.45 30.81 -17.55
C ALA A 319 31.82 30.28 -18.84
N MET A 320 31.35 29.03 -18.87
CA MET A 320 30.60 28.46 -19.99
C MET A 320 29.27 29.19 -20.19
N CYS A 321 28.51 29.45 -19.13
CA CYS A 321 27.27 30.23 -19.23
C CYS A 321 27.52 31.66 -19.74
N LEU A 322 28.59 32.33 -19.31
CA LEU A 322 28.94 33.66 -19.79
C LEU A 322 29.35 33.66 -21.26
N LYS A 323 30.12 32.65 -21.68
CA LYS A 323 30.51 32.44 -23.08
C LYS A 323 29.30 32.18 -23.97
N GLU A 324 28.35 31.35 -23.53
CA GLU A 324 27.11 31.06 -24.25
C GLU A 324 26.13 32.24 -24.27
N VAL A 325 25.97 32.99 -23.17
CA VAL A 325 25.13 34.20 -23.17
C VAL A 325 25.71 35.25 -24.12
N PHE A 326 27.04 35.37 -24.17
CA PHE A 326 27.72 36.25 -25.11
C PHE A 326 27.54 35.76 -26.57
N GLY A 327 27.73 34.46 -26.81
CA GLY A 327 27.63 33.83 -28.13
C GLY A 327 26.19 33.54 -28.61
N GLY A 328 25.20 33.61 -27.73
CA GLY A 328 23.88 33.00 -27.90
C GLY A 328 22.87 33.70 -28.80
N VAL A 329 21.88 32.88 -29.19
CA VAL A 329 20.78 32.94 -30.18
C VAL A 329 20.44 34.29 -30.84
N SER A 330 20.33 34.24 -32.17
CA SER A 330 19.74 35.25 -33.04
C SER A 330 18.37 35.73 -32.54
N GLY A 331 18.33 36.91 -31.91
CA GLY A 331 17.10 37.57 -31.48
C GLY A 331 17.26 38.47 -30.25
N ASP A 332 18.21 38.19 -29.36
CA ASP A 332 18.43 39.02 -28.15
C ASP A 332 19.28 40.26 -28.47
N SER A 333 18.87 41.43 -27.96
CA SER A 333 19.64 42.65 -28.09
C SER A 333 20.98 42.55 -27.32
N PRO A 334 22.06 43.17 -27.81
CA PRO A 334 23.36 43.18 -27.11
C PRO A 334 23.26 43.64 -25.65
N VAL A 335 22.36 44.59 -25.37
CA VAL A 335 22.10 45.11 -24.01
C VAL A 335 21.40 44.07 -23.12
N SER A 336 20.48 43.27 -23.66
CA SER A 336 19.86 42.15 -22.94
C SER A 336 20.90 41.09 -22.53
N LYS A 337 21.84 40.77 -23.44
CA LYS A 337 22.97 39.88 -23.16
C LYS A 337 23.86 40.43 -22.04
N ALA A 338 24.19 41.71 -22.10
CA ALA A 338 24.95 42.41 -21.06
C ALA A 338 24.29 42.30 -19.68
N HIS A 339 22.98 42.58 -19.58
CA HIS A 339 22.24 42.46 -18.32
C HIS A 339 22.22 41.03 -17.77
N ARG A 340 22.07 40.01 -18.63
CA ARG A 340 22.12 38.61 -18.19
C ARG A 340 23.51 38.21 -17.68
N MET A 341 24.58 38.63 -18.35
CA MET A 341 25.96 38.36 -17.91
C MET A 341 26.24 39.03 -16.55
N VAL A 342 25.79 40.28 -16.37
CA VAL A 342 25.90 41.01 -15.10
C VAL A 342 25.13 40.31 -13.97
N ALA A 343 23.90 39.85 -14.24
CA ALA A 343 23.07 39.15 -13.26
C ALA A 343 23.68 37.80 -12.84
N LEU A 344 24.27 37.05 -13.79
CA LEU A 344 24.98 35.80 -13.50
C LEU A 344 26.22 36.05 -12.63
N LEU A 345 27.02 37.07 -12.94
CA LEU A 345 28.20 37.44 -12.16
C LEU A 345 27.86 37.99 -10.77
N ASP A 346 26.73 38.68 -10.61
CA ASP A 346 26.23 39.11 -9.28
C ASP A 346 25.87 37.94 -8.39
N ARG A 347 25.15 36.98 -8.97
CA ARG A 347 24.52 35.91 -8.19
C ARG A 347 25.47 34.75 -7.92
N PHE A 348 26.40 34.50 -8.81
CA PHE A 348 27.26 33.30 -8.79
C PHE A 348 28.76 33.59 -8.89
N GLY A 349 29.16 34.85 -9.06
CA GLY A 349 30.57 35.24 -9.15
C GLY A 349 31.33 35.12 -7.82
N ASP A 350 32.65 35.09 -7.90
CA ASP A 350 33.54 34.98 -6.75
C ASP A 350 34.80 35.87 -6.88
N GLN A 351 35.77 35.72 -5.98
CA GLN A 351 36.99 36.55 -5.98
C GLN A 351 37.80 36.45 -7.28
N LYS A 352 37.72 35.35 -8.04
CA LYS A 352 38.49 35.12 -9.27
C LYS A 352 37.68 35.36 -10.55
N LEU A 353 36.38 35.08 -10.54
CA LEU A 353 35.47 35.30 -11.67
C LEU A 353 34.30 36.19 -11.21
N ASN A 354 34.42 37.49 -11.43
CA ASN A 354 33.41 38.49 -11.06
C ASN A 354 33.29 39.60 -12.10
N LYS A 355 32.41 40.57 -11.83
CA LYS A 355 32.10 41.72 -12.70
C LYS A 355 33.30 42.55 -13.12
N THR A 356 34.39 42.57 -12.35
CA THR A 356 35.58 43.33 -12.73
C THR A 356 36.20 42.82 -14.03
N LEU A 357 35.95 41.56 -14.40
CA LEU A 357 36.35 40.98 -15.68
C LEU A 357 35.76 41.74 -16.88
N LEU A 358 34.49 42.17 -16.79
CA LEU A 358 33.83 42.93 -17.86
C LEU A 358 34.43 44.32 -18.01
N THR A 359 34.65 45.02 -16.89
CA THR A 359 35.26 46.36 -16.89
C THR A 359 36.73 46.32 -17.30
N LYS A 360 37.47 45.26 -16.95
CA LYS A 360 38.89 45.05 -17.27
C LYS A 360 39.14 45.00 -18.78
N HIS A 361 38.23 44.41 -19.54
CA HIS A 361 38.34 44.30 -21.01
C HIS A 361 37.57 45.39 -21.76
N GLY A 362 37.09 46.42 -21.06
CA GLY A 362 36.42 47.57 -21.68
C GLY A 362 35.02 47.28 -22.21
N PHE A 363 34.28 46.36 -21.58
CA PHE A 363 32.90 46.06 -21.98
C PHE A 363 31.99 47.27 -21.76
N ASN A 364 31.30 47.71 -22.82
CA ASN A 364 30.36 48.82 -22.76
C ASN A 364 28.96 48.30 -22.39
N LEU A 365 28.53 48.59 -21.15
CA LEU A 365 27.22 48.18 -20.64
C LEU A 365 26.04 48.88 -21.32
N GLN A 366 26.23 50.08 -21.86
CA GLN A 366 25.17 50.85 -22.53
C GLN A 366 24.85 50.30 -23.92
N TYR A 367 25.87 49.83 -24.64
CA TYR A 367 25.72 49.28 -25.99
C TYR A 367 25.82 47.75 -26.04
N GLY A 368 26.11 47.11 -24.90
CA GLY A 368 26.25 45.65 -24.78
C GLY A 368 27.36 45.06 -25.66
N ASN A 369 28.41 45.84 -25.94
CA ASN A 369 29.47 45.47 -26.87
C ASN A 369 30.85 45.89 -26.36
N PHE A 370 31.90 45.44 -27.04
CA PHE A 370 33.25 45.95 -26.86
C PHE A 370 33.51 47.02 -27.94
N PRO A 371 33.72 48.30 -27.58
CA PRO A 371 33.58 49.44 -28.51
C PRO A 371 34.64 49.55 -29.62
N ALA A 372 35.81 48.89 -29.53
CA ALA A 372 36.74 48.52 -30.61
C ALA A 372 38.08 48.02 -30.01
N GLY A 373 38.79 47.14 -30.72
CA GLY A 373 40.08 46.54 -30.32
C GLY A 373 39.99 45.05 -29.94
N ASN A 374 41.07 44.49 -29.39
CA ASN A 374 41.14 43.07 -29.01
C ASN A 374 40.31 42.69 -27.76
N GLY A 375 39.46 43.58 -27.23
CA GLY A 375 38.72 43.38 -25.98
C GLY A 375 37.80 42.16 -25.99
N THR A 376 37.12 41.88 -27.12
CA THR A 376 36.31 40.67 -27.28
C THR A 376 37.16 39.41 -27.22
N ALA A 377 38.31 39.40 -27.92
CA ALA A 377 39.21 38.26 -27.94
C ALA A 377 39.87 38.03 -26.57
N ALA A 378 40.32 39.10 -25.91
CA ALA A 378 40.93 39.07 -24.58
C ALA A 378 39.94 38.61 -23.49
N PHE A 379 38.68 39.05 -23.57
CA PHE A 379 37.61 38.57 -22.70
C PHE A 379 37.33 37.08 -22.89
N LEU A 380 37.20 36.63 -24.14
CA LEU A 380 36.97 35.22 -24.45
C LEU A 380 38.17 34.33 -24.07
N ASP A 381 39.40 34.81 -24.23
CA ASP A 381 40.61 34.09 -23.83
C ASP A 381 40.75 34.00 -22.31
N GLU A 382 40.43 35.06 -21.56
CA GLU A 382 40.41 34.98 -20.10
C GLU A 382 39.30 34.07 -19.59
N LEU A 383 38.11 34.06 -20.21
CA LEU A 383 37.06 33.08 -19.90
C LEU A 383 37.51 31.63 -20.16
N LYS A 384 38.26 31.37 -21.24
CA LYS A 384 38.80 30.03 -21.53
C LYS A 384 39.73 29.51 -20.43
N THR A 385 40.43 30.37 -19.69
CA THR A 385 41.28 29.92 -18.57
C THR A 385 40.50 29.28 -17.42
N PHE A 386 39.20 29.58 -17.30
CA PHE A 386 38.29 28.96 -16.35
C PHE A 386 37.56 27.75 -16.93
N ILE A 387 37.67 27.51 -18.24
CA ILE A 387 37.03 26.38 -18.94
C ILE A 387 37.97 25.17 -18.88
N GLN A 388 37.52 24.06 -18.30
CA GLN A 388 38.27 22.81 -18.23
C GLN A 388 37.92 21.94 -19.45
N ASP A 389 38.94 21.39 -20.12
CA ASP A 389 38.75 20.64 -21.38
C ASP A 389 38.37 19.17 -21.21
N ASN A 390 38.33 18.63 -19.97
CA ASN A 390 38.00 17.22 -19.72
C ASN A 390 37.17 17.03 -18.44
N VAL A 391 35.91 16.62 -18.60
CA VAL A 391 35.07 16.06 -17.53
C VAL A 391 34.62 14.67 -17.96
N ALA A 392 35.11 13.63 -17.30
CA ALA A 392 34.71 12.24 -17.54
C ALA A 392 33.58 11.86 -16.57
N ILE A 393 32.44 11.46 -17.10
CA ILE A 393 31.31 10.87 -16.36
C ILE A 393 31.19 9.41 -16.83
N PHE A 394 31.22 8.47 -15.89
CA PHE A 394 31.04 7.04 -16.17
C PHE A 394 29.69 6.55 -15.64
N GLY A 395 29.04 5.67 -16.40
CA GLY A 395 27.88 4.88 -15.98
C GLY A 395 27.95 3.47 -16.59
N ASN A 396 27.52 2.47 -15.84
CA ASN A 396 27.42 1.06 -16.28
C ASN A 396 25.97 0.59 -16.16
N ALA A 397 25.48 -0.19 -17.13
CA ALA A 397 24.32 -1.06 -16.97
C ALA A 397 24.25 -2.15 -18.06
N VAL A 398 24.22 -3.44 -17.66
CA VAL A 398 23.40 -4.56 -18.19
C VAL A 398 23.52 -5.77 -17.21
N ASN A 399 22.67 -6.80 -17.09
CA ASN A 399 21.72 -7.46 -18.02
C ASN A 399 20.64 -8.36 -17.31
N LEU A 400 19.68 -8.84 -18.12
CA LEU A 400 18.43 -9.62 -17.94
C LEU A 400 18.29 -10.72 -16.84
N PRO A 401 17.02 -11.07 -16.46
CA PRO A 401 16.70 -12.19 -15.58
C PRO A 401 16.53 -13.54 -16.32
N THR A 402 16.72 -14.65 -15.60
CA THR A 402 16.26 -16.00 -16.00
C THR A 402 15.61 -16.67 -14.79
N THR A 403 14.45 -17.29 -14.99
CA THR A 403 13.69 -17.98 -13.92
C THR A 403 14.25 -19.38 -13.66
N LEU A 404 14.48 -19.70 -12.38
CA LEU A 404 14.96 -20.98 -11.87
C LEU A 404 13.96 -21.51 -10.82
N ARG A 405 13.74 -22.83 -10.78
CA ARG A 405 13.05 -23.48 -9.64
C ARG A 405 14.07 -23.91 -8.60
N VAL A 406 14.03 -23.28 -7.43
CA VAL A 406 14.99 -23.44 -6.34
C VAL A 406 14.54 -24.55 -5.39
N ARG A 407 15.48 -25.39 -4.94
CA ARG A 407 15.24 -26.40 -3.89
C ARG A 407 15.14 -25.70 -2.53
N ALA A 408 14.29 -26.19 -1.62
CA ALA A 408 14.23 -25.65 -0.27
C ALA A 408 15.61 -25.75 0.43
N VAL A 409 16.10 -24.62 0.95
CA VAL A 409 17.41 -24.51 1.61
C VAL A 409 17.24 -24.75 3.11
N SER A 410 18.18 -25.48 3.72
CA SER A 410 18.29 -25.67 5.16
C SER A 410 19.69 -25.25 5.64
N PRO A 411 19.80 -24.34 6.62
CA PRO A 411 18.70 -23.62 7.27
C PRO A 411 18.06 -22.60 6.32
N ARG A 412 16.75 -22.36 6.45
CA ARG A 412 16.01 -21.44 5.57
C ARG A 412 16.63 -20.03 5.60
N PRO A 413 16.61 -19.28 4.49
CA PRO A 413 16.95 -17.87 4.51
C PRO A 413 16.01 -17.11 5.46
N LYS A 414 16.49 -16.02 6.08
CA LYS A 414 15.68 -15.09 6.91
C LYS A 414 14.74 -14.24 6.04
N SER A 415 13.98 -14.91 5.18
CA SER A 415 12.98 -14.33 4.27
C SER A 415 11.58 -14.80 4.65
N ASP A 416 11.37 -15.14 5.92
CA ASP A 416 10.04 -15.42 6.43
C ASP A 416 9.20 -14.15 6.33
N ASP A 417 7.91 -14.31 6.03
CA ASP A 417 6.98 -13.19 5.96
C ASP A 417 6.97 -12.43 7.29
N ALA A 418 6.69 -11.13 7.22
CA ALA A 418 6.62 -10.29 8.41
C ALA A 418 5.56 -10.84 9.36
N GLN A 419 5.94 -11.11 10.60
CA GLN A 419 5.00 -11.55 11.64
C GLN A 419 4.27 -10.32 12.21
N ILE A 420 3.36 -9.78 11.39
CA ILE A 420 2.64 -8.52 11.64
C ILE A 420 1.98 -8.53 13.03
N ARG A 421 1.36 -9.65 13.43
CA ARG A 421 0.73 -9.80 14.74
C ARG A 421 1.68 -9.57 15.92
N GLU A 422 2.97 -9.93 15.80
CA GLU A 422 3.95 -9.70 16.87
C GLU A 422 4.44 -8.25 16.89
N LEU A 423 4.54 -7.64 15.71
CA LEU A 423 5.01 -6.26 15.55
C LEU A 423 3.95 -5.24 15.97
N TRP A 424 2.67 -5.54 15.74
CA TRP A 424 1.58 -4.58 15.92
C TRP A 424 0.94 -4.67 17.29
N PHE A 425 0.65 -5.88 17.79
CA PHE A 425 0.00 -6.08 19.09
C PHE A 425 1.06 -6.10 20.18
N LYS A 426 1.26 -4.95 20.82
CA LYS A 426 2.33 -4.70 21.80
C LYS A 426 1.75 -4.18 23.11
N ALA A 427 2.44 -4.47 24.21
CA ALA A 427 2.11 -3.94 25.53
C ALA A 427 2.25 -2.41 25.57
N ALA A 428 1.61 -1.76 26.53
CA ALA A 428 1.54 -0.29 26.58
C ALA A 428 2.88 0.40 26.89
N ASP A 429 3.81 -0.33 27.50
CA ASP A 429 5.16 0.08 27.88
C ASP A 429 6.22 -0.17 26.79
N ASP A 430 5.87 -0.89 25.73
CA ASP A 430 6.76 -1.12 24.59
C ASP A 430 6.84 0.14 23.71
N PRO A 431 8.04 0.72 23.49
CA PRO A 431 8.18 1.90 22.65
C PRO A 431 7.74 1.64 21.19
N THR A 432 6.76 2.42 20.74
CA THR A 432 6.22 2.39 19.36
C THR A 432 6.49 3.71 18.62
N GLU A 433 7.63 4.35 18.84
CA GLU A 433 7.93 5.63 18.19
C GLU A 433 8.20 5.47 16.70
N LEU A 434 7.31 6.05 15.89
CA LEU A 434 7.61 6.40 14.51
C LEU A 434 8.53 7.62 14.52
N LEU A 435 9.82 7.41 14.30
CA LEU A 435 10.81 8.48 14.18
C LEU A 435 10.56 9.28 12.89
N LEU A 436 9.68 10.27 12.95
CA LEU A 436 9.54 11.24 11.87
C LEU A 436 10.79 12.13 11.85
N PRO A 437 11.38 12.41 10.67
CA PRO A 437 12.52 13.30 10.58
C PRO A 437 12.15 14.68 11.15
N PRO A 438 13.04 15.32 11.94
CA PRO A 438 12.76 16.63 12.51
C PRO A 438 12.46 17.62 11.39
N GLN A 439 11.40 18.42 11.57
CA GLN A 439 11.09 19.54 10.67
C GLN A 439 12.33 20.43 10.54
N PRO A 440 12.74 20.83 9.32
CA PRO A 440 13.90 21.69 9.15
C PRO A 440 13.69 22.99 9.92
N GLN A 441 14.54 23.23 10.92
CA GLN A 441 14.54 24.48 11.67
C GLN A 441 14.89 25.60 10.69
N THR A 442 14.06 26.65 10.65
CA THR A 442 14.40 27.90 9.97
C THR A 442 15.74 28.40 10.52
N PRO A 443 16.74 28.70 9.68
CA PRO A 443 18.04 29.15 10.16
C PRO A 443 17.85 30.45 10.96
N ARG A 444 18.24 30.43 12.23
CA ARG A 444 18.25 31.64 13.06
C ARG A 444 19.27 32.62 12.45
N PRO A 445 18.95 33.91 12.33
CA PRO A 445 19.94 34.91 11.94
C PRO A 445 21.07 34.91 12.98
N GLY A 446 22.31 34.71 12.51
CA GLY A 446 23.49 34.52 13.34
C GLY A 446 23.70 35.70 14.29
N VAL A 447 23.66 35.40 15.59
CA VAL A 447 24.14 36.33 16.62
C VAL A 447 25.66 36.34 16.55
N GLY A 448 26.22 37.49 16.17
CA GLY A 448 27.66 37.71 16.10
C GLY A 448 28.32 37.51 17.47
N GLY A 449 29.19 36.50 17.57
CA GLY A 449 30.14 36.35 18.67
C GLY A 449 31.43 37.13 18.37
N PRO A 450 32.06 37.77 19.38
CA PRO A 450 33.16 38.71 19.15
C PRO A 450 34.49 38.02 18.83
N ALA A 451 35.32 38.73 18.09
CA ALA A 451 36.62 38.29 17.61
C ALA A 451 37.71 38.28 18.69
N LYS A 452 38.53 37.21 18.64
CA LYS A 452 39.97 37.10 18.94
C LYS A 452 40.50 37.42 20.34
N SER A 453 41.22 36.46 20.91
CA SER A 453 42.65 36.69 21.20
C SER A 453 43.47 35.40 20.98
N ARG A 454 44.61 35.54 20.30
CA ARG A 454 45.58 34.49 20.02
C ARG A 454 46.50 34.34 21.23
N GLY A 455 46.53 33.17 21.85
CA GLY A 455 47.59 32.75 22.77
C GLY A 455 48.45 31.66 22.14
N LYS A 456 49.71 31.99 21.85
CA LYS A 456 50.77 31.04 21.48
C LYS A 456 51.19 30.25 22.73
N THR A 457 51.25 28.92 22.67
CA THR A 457 52.26 28.12 23.39
C THR A 457 52.55 26.84 22.62
N ASN A 458 53.84 26.64 22.36
CA ASN A 458 54.45 25.51 21.66
C ASN A 458 54.65 24.30 22.62
N PRO A 459 55.09 23.14 22.12
CA PRO A 459 54.75 21.82 22.65
C PRO A 459 55.73 21.29 23.69
N ARG A 460 55.26 20.29 24.45
CA ARG A 460 56.04 19.12 24.87
C ARG A 460 55.20 17.87 24.65
#